data_AF-A0A2C9LJJ8-F1
#
_entry.id   AF-A0A2C9LJJ8-F1
#
_cell.length_a   1.000
_cell.length_b   1.000
_cell.length_c   1.000
_cell.angle_alpha   90.00
_cell.angle_beta   90.00
_cell.angle_gamma   90.00
#
_symmetry.space_group_name_H-M   'P 1'
#
loop_
_entity.id
_entity.type
_entity.pdbx_description
1 polymer ?
#
loop_
_entity_poly.entity_id
_entity_poly.type
_entity_poly.pdbx_seq_one_letter_code
_entity_poly.pdbx_strand_id
1 'polypeptide(L)'
;GSREESTTKGSREESTTRGSREESITKGSREESTTKGSREISTTKGSREISITRGSREESTTRGSKEISITRGSREESTTRGSREISITKGSREESTTKGSREESTTRGSREESTTKGSREISTTKGSREESITKGSREISTTKGSREESITKGSREISTTKGPREESTTRGSREISTTRGSREESTTRGSREISTTRGSREESTTKGSREISTTKGSREESITKRNKHHQGI
;
A
#
# COMPACT_ATOMS: atom_id res chain seq x y z
N GLY A 1 -15.09 9.55 30.53
CA GLY A 1 -15.74 8.70 29.52
C GLY A 1 -15.50 7.27 29.92
N SER A 2 -16.56 6.48 30.06
CA SER A 2 -16.47 5.04 30.28
C SER A 2 -15.74 4.40 29.10
N ARG A 3 -14.83 3.47 29.39
CA ARG A 3 -14.27 2.54 28.41
C ARG A 3 -15.21 1.35 28.39
N GLU A 4 -15.66 0.95 27.21
CA GLU A 4 -16.43 -0.27 27.04
C GLU A 4 -15.58 -1.32 26.31
N GLU A 5 -15.74 -2.56 26.74
CA GLU A 5 -15.05 -3.73 26.21
C GLU A 5 -16.10 -4.74 25.76
N SER A 6 -15.98 -5.20 24.53
CA SER A 6 -16.91 -6.15 23.93
C SER A 6 -16.15 -7.35 23.37
N THR A 7 -16.62 -8.54 23.67
CA THR A 7 -16.09 -9.78 23.08
C THR A 7 -17.22 -10.60 22.51
N THR A 8 -17.10 -10.94 21.23
CA THR A 8 -18.08 -11.76 20.49
C THR A 8 -17.38 -13.00 19.95
N LYS A 9 -17.97 -14.18 20.18
CA LYS A 9 -17.42 -15.45 19.72
C LYS A 9 -18.51 -16.39 19.25
N GLY A 10 -18.33 -16.97 18.07
CA GLY A 10 -19.13 -18.10 17.63
C GLY A 10 -18.80 -18.57 16.22
N SER A 11 -19.71 -19.33 15.62
CA SER A 11 -19.47 -19.86 14.27
C SER A 11 -19.78 -18.82 13.19
N ARG A 12 -20.77 -17.97 13.44
CA ARG A 12 -21.20 -16.91 12.54
C ARG A 12 -21.75 -15.78 13.39
N GLU A 13 -21.03 -14.67 13.44
CA GLU A 13 -21.41 -13.54 14.28
C GLU A 13 -21.56 -12.27 13.45
N GLU A 14 -22.47 -11.43 13.91
CA GLU A 14 -22.58 -10.03 13.52
C GLU A 14 -22.50 -9.22 14.81
N SER A 15 -21.51 -8.32 14.90
CA SER A 15 -21.28 -7.51 16.10
C SER A 15 -21.24 -6.03 15.75
N THR A 16 -21.92 -5.22 16.57
CA THR A 16 -21.82 -3.76 16.48
C THR A 16 -21.50 -3.20 17.86
N THR A 17 -20.38 -2.49 17.97
CA THR A 17 -19.93 -1.84 19.19
C THR A 17 -19.89 -0.33 18.97
N ARG A 18 -20.44 0.45 19.91
CA ARG A 18 -20.48 1.91 19.82
C ARG A 18 -20.31 2.60 21.16
N GLY A 19 -19.36 3.51 21.24
CA GLY A 19 -19.27 4.44 22.37
C GLY A 19 -18.16 5.46 22.22
N SER A 20 -17.69 6.00 23.34
CA SER A 20 -16.68 7.06 23.33
C SER A 20 -15.26 6.52 23.28
N ARG A 21 -15.06 5.31 23.81
CA ARG A 21 -13.78 4.61 23.87
C ARG A 21 -14.04 3.11 23.93
N GLU A 22 -13.91 2.45 22.79
CA GLU A 22 -14.21 1.02 22.68
C GLU A 22 -12.96 0.17 22.53
N GLU A 23 -13.04 -1.02 23.10
CA GLU A 23 -12.21 -2.15 22.72
C GLU A 23 -13.13 -3.31 22.32
N SER A 24 -12.93 -3.84 21.12
CA SER A 24 -13.80 -4.87 20.55
C SER A 24 -12.98 -6.03 20.00
N ILE A 25 -13.38 -7.24 20.36
CA ILE A 25 -12.76 -8.48 19.88
C ILE A 25 -13.85 -9.39 19.32
N THR A 26 -13.81 -9.65 18.02
CA THR A 26 -14.74 -10.57 17.34
C THR A 26 -13.96 -11.78 16.82
N LYS A 27 -14.42 -13.00 17.14
CA LYS A 27 -13.74 -14.24 16.74
C LYS A 27 -14.72 -15.32 16.29
N GLY A 28 -14.50 -15.86 15.10
CA GLY A 28 -15.29 -17.01 14.65
C GLY A 28 -14.92 -17.55 13.28
N SER A 29 -15.87 -18.21 12.61
CA SER A 29 -15.61 -18.75 11.27
C SER A 29 -16.04 -17.79 10.17
N ARG A 30 -17.05 -16.96 10.44
CA ARG A 30 -17.57 -15.95 9.53
C ARG A 30 -18.12 -14.78 10.32
N GLU A 31 -17.36 -13.70 10.35
CA GLU A 31 -17.70 -12.55 11.16
C GLU A 31 -17.95 -11.31 10.31
N GLU A 32 -18.91 -10.52 10.77
CA GLU A 32 -19.11 -9.14 10.35
C GLU A 32 -19.10 -8.26 11.60
N SER A 33 -18.10 -7.37 11.71
CA SER A 33 -17.93 -6.50 12.87
C SER A 33 -17.94 -5.04 12.45
N THR A 34 -18.67 -4.22 13.22
CA THR A 34 -18.64 -2.76 13.08
C THR A 34 -18.35 -2.12 14.43
N THR A 35 -17.22 -1.40 14.53
CA THR A 35 -16.81 -0.67 15.72
C THR A 35 -16.86 0.83 15.42
N LYS A 36 -17.57 1.62 16.25
CA LYS A 36 -17.71 3.06 16.01
C LYS A 36 -17.59 3.89 17.29
N GLY A 37 -16.68 4.86 17.29
CA GLY A 37 -16.58 5.79 18.40
C GLY A 37 -15.56 6.90 18.24
N SER A 38 -14.99 7.37 19.35
CA SER A 38 -13.99 8.45 19.31
C SER A 38 -12.56 7.91 19.40
N ARG A 39 -12.38 6.75 20.03
CA ARG A 39 -11.11 6.07 20.24
C ARG A 39 -11.35 4.59 20.27
N GLU A 40 -11.10 3.91 19.17
CA GLU A 40 -11.46 2.50 19.03
C GLU A 40 -10.23 1.63 18.85
N ILE A 41 -10.27 0.46 19.48
CA ILE A 41 -9.38 -0.66 19.20
C ILE A 41 -10.27 -1.82 18.77
N SER A 42 -10.05 -2.35 17.57
CA SER A 42 -10.85 -3.45 17.03
C SER A 42 -9.94 -4.59 16.55
N THR A 43 -10.24 -5.81 17.01
CA THR A 43 -9.61 -7.03 16.53
C THR A 43 -10.66 -8.00 16.03
N THR A 44 -10.58 -8.34 14.74
CA THR A 44 -11.49 -9.30 14.09
C THR A 44 -10.67 -10.49 13.58
N LYS A 45 -11.05 -11.71 13.96
CA LYS A 45 -10.30 -12.92 13.58
C LYS A 45 -11.21 -14.08 13.20
N GLY A 46 -10.99 -14.64 12.02
CA GLY A 46 -11.72 -15.84 11.62
C GLY A 46 -11.37 -16.34 10.23
N SER A 47 -12.27 -17.09 9.59
CA SER A 47 -11.99 -17.62 8.25
C SER A 47 -12.43 -16.67 7.14
N ARG A 48 -13.50 -15.91 7.37
CA ARG A 48 -14.14 -15.00 6.41
C ARG A 48 -14.65 -13.77 7.15
N GLU A 49 -13.90 -12.69 7.08
CA GLU A 49 -14.12 -11.52 7.93
C GLU A 49 -14.49 -10.30 7.11
N ILE A 50 -15.45 -9.53 7.61
CA ILE A 50 -15.68 -8.14 7.23
C ILE A 50 -15.55 -7.31 8.50
N SER A 51 -14.61 -6.39 8.54
CA SER A 51 -14.36 -5.51 9.70
C SER A 51 -14.46 -4.06 9.27
N ILE A 52 -15.31 -3.29 9.94
CA ILE A 52 -15.48 -1.85 9.73
C ILE A 52 -15.18 -1.12 11.03
N THR A 53 -14.16 -0.26 11.02
CA THR A 53 -13.79 0.54 12.20
C THR A 53 -13.88 2.03 11.83
N ARG A 54 -14.59 2.82 12.65
CA ARG A 54 -14.79 4.24 12.36
C ARG A 54 -14.76 5.12 13.60
N GLY A 55 -13.91 6.13 13.57
CA GLY A 55 -13.91 7.14 14.61
C GLY A 55 -12.91 8.26 14.40
N SER A 56 -12.33 8.77 15.49
CA SER A 56 -11.34 9.86 15.43
C SER A 56 -9.91 9.36 15.61
N ARG A 57 -9.73 8.21 16.25
CA ARG A 57 -8.44 7.58 16.46
C ARG A 57 -8.64 6.08 16.58
N GLU A 58 -8.23 5.36 15.56
CA GLU A 58 -8.57 3.96 15.42
C GLU A 58 -7.32 3.10 15.29
N GLU A 59 -7.35 1.95 15.96
CA GLU A 59 -6.40 0.87 15.76
C GLU A 59 -7.20 -0.39 15.38
N SER A 60 -6.92 -0.95 14.21
CA SER A 60 -7.70 -2.05 13.65
C SER A 60 -6.79 -3.19 13.21
N THR A 61 -7.11 -4.41 13.66
CA THR A 61 -6.45 -5.63 13.23
C THR A 61 -7.48 -6.63 12.72
N THR A 62 -7.35 -7.04 11.46
CA THR A 62 -8.17 -8.11 10.86
C THR A 62 -7.26 -9.28 10.50
N ARG A 63 -7.63 -10.51 10.86
CA ARG A 63 -6.82 -11.71 10.55
C ARG A 63 -7.64 -12.97 10.20
N GLY A 64 -7.32 -13.59 9.06
CA GLY A 64 -8.17 -14.66 8.54
C GLY A 64 -7.79 -15.22 7.18
N SER A 65 -8.66 -15.99 6.53
CA SER A 65 -8.36 -16.55 5.20
C SER A 65 -8.82 -15.63 4.07
N LYS A 66 -9.99 -15.02 4.22
CA LYS A 66 -10.56 -14.03 3.29
C LYS A 66 -11.04 -12.82 4.09
N GLU A 67 -10.54 -11.65 3.77
CA GLU A 67 -10.75 -10.47 4.61
C GLU A 67 -11.17 -9.26 3.79
N ILE A 68 -12.09 -8.48 4.36
CA ILE A 68 -12.35 -7.12 3.94
C ILE A 68 -12.23 -6.25 5.20
N SER A 69 -11.28 -5.33 5.21
CA SER A 69 -11.05 -4.39 6.31
C SER A 69 -11.26 -2.95 5.82
N ILE A 70 -12.06 -2.18 6.56
CA ILE A 70 -12.33 -0.77 6.26
C ILE A 70 -12.13 0.04 7.53
N THR A 71 -11.12 0.90 7.53
CA THR A 71 -10.76 1.75 8.68
C THR A 71 -10.87 3.21 8.28
N ARG A 72 -11.63 4.00 9.06
CA ARG A 72 -11.94 5.40 8.70
C ARG A 72 -11.95 6.34 9.89
N GLY A 73 -11.15 7.38 9.81
CA GLY A 73 -11.17 8.42 10.84
C GLY A 73 -10.19 9.55 10.61
N SER A 74 -9.59 10.06 11.69
CA SER A 74 -8.62 11.16 11.60
C SER A 74 -7.19 10.71 11.81
N ARG A 75 -6.98 9.57 12.49
CA ARG A 75 -5.69 8.99 12.84
C ARG A 75 -5.87 7.49 12.92
N GLU A 76 -5.45 6.79 11.90
CA GLU A 76 -5.76 5.38 11.75
C GLU A 76 -4.48 4.54 11.67
N GLU A 77 -4.49 3.44 12.40
CA GLU A 77 -3.54 2.36 12.26
C GLU A 77 -4.31 1.08 11.89
N SER A 78 -3.92 0.46 10.79
CA SER A 78 -4.65 -0.68 10.23
C SER A 78 -3.70 -1.80 9.82
N THR A 79 -3.98 -3.00 10.32
CA THR A 79 -3.29 -4.23 9.90
C THR A 79 -4.31 -5.26 9.41
N THR A 80 -4.15 -5.72 8.18
CA THR A 80 -4.92 -6.83 7.61
C THR A 80 -3.96 -7.98 7.28
N ARG A 81 -4.39 -9.23 7.52
CA ARG A 81 -3.53 -10.41 7.30
C ARG A 81 -4.32 -11.69 7.03
N GLY A 82 -4.05 -12.29 5.88
CA GLY A 82 -4.73 -13.48 5.41
C GLY A 82 -4.21 -14.05 4.10
N SER A 83 -5.07 -14.82 3.41
CA SER A 83 -4.72 -15.38 2.10
C SER A 83 -5.23 -14.51 0.95
N ARG A 84 -6.34 -13.80 1.17
CA ARG A 84 -6.96 -12.87 0.22
C ARG A 84 -7.52 -11.70 1.01
N GLU A 85 -6.96 -10.51 0.83
CA GLU A 85 -7.41 -9.35 1.58
C GLU A 85 -7.78 -8.21 0.64
N ILE A 86 -8.77 -7.45 1.09
CA ILE A 86 -9.08 -6.12 0.62
C ILE A 86 -8.99 -5.20 1.83
N SER A 87 -8.09 -4.22 1.78
CA SER A 87 -7.87 -3.27 2.88
C SER A 87 -8.10 -1.84 2.38
N ILE A 88 -8.94 -1.09 3.09
CA ILE A 88 -9.24 0.31 2.77
C ILE A 88 -9.07 1.17 4.02
N THR A 89 -8.07 2.03 4.01
CA THR A 89 -7.74 2.92 5.14
C THR A 89 -7.89 4.38 4.69
N LYS A 90 -8.71 5.17 5.41
CA LYS A 90 -9.01 6.55 5.02
C LYS A 90 -9.08 7.51 6.20
N GLY A 91 -8.31 8.59 6.12
CA GLY A 91 -8.38 9.65 7.11
C GLY A 91 -7.40 10.78 6.88
N SER A 92 -6.86 11.36 7.95
CA SER A 92 -5.91 12.49 7.84
C SER A 92 -4.45 12.06 8.07
N ARG A 93 -4.25 10.97 8.79
CA ARG A 93 -2.94 10.40 9.14
C ARG A 93 -3.12 8.91 9.24
N GLU A 94 -2.62 8.19 8.25
CA GLU A 94 -2.90 6.77 8.11
C GLU A 94 -1.60 5.98 8.10
N GLU A 95 -1.58 4.90 8.86
CA GLU A 95 -0.60 3.82 8.75
C GLU A 95 -1.34 2.53 8.40
N SER A 96 -0.92 1.89 7.32
CA SER A 96 -1.60 0.70 6.79
C SER A 96 -0.63 -0.40 6.41
N THR A 97 -0.91 -1.61 6.90
CA THR A 97 -0.17 -2.82 6.56
C THR A 97 -1.14 -3.90 6.08
N THR A 98 -0.92 -4.43 4.88
CA THR A 98 -1.71 -5.53 4.27
C THR A 98 -0.78 -6.67 3.89
N LYS A 99 -1.06 -7.92 4.32
CA LYS A 99 -0.09 -9.03 4.24
C LYS A 99 -0.72 -10.40 3.98
N GLY A 100 -0.63 -10.87 2.74
CA GLY A 100 -1.16 -12.19 2.39
C GLY A 100 -0.72 -12.75 1.04
N SER A 101 -1.53 -13.60 0.42
CA SER A 101 -1.17 -14.18 -0.89
C SER A 101 -1.71 -13.34 -2.07
N ARG A 102 -2.84 -12.65 -1.88
CA ARG A 102 -3.49 -11.84 -2.91
C ARG A 102 -4.11 -10.63 -2.23
N GLU A 103 -3.51 -9.48 -2.46
CA GLU A 103 -3.82 -8.25 -1.74
C GLU A 103 -4.34 -7.18 -2.67
N GLU A 104 -5.35 -6.46 -2.21
CA GLU A 104 -5.79 -5.19 -2.76
C GLU A 104 -5.86 -4.17 -1.62
N SER A 105 -4.98 -3.17 -1.65
CA SER A 105 -4.90 -2.16 -0.60
C SER A 105 -5.13 -0.76 -1.17
N THR A 106 -5.89 0.05 -0.43
CA THR A 106 -6.11 1.47 -0.73
C THR A 106 -5.95 2.30 0.52
N THR A 107 -5.00 3.22 0.52
CA THR A 107 -4.71 4.12 1.64
C THR A 107 -4.87 5.56 1.18
N ARG A 108 -5.72 6.34 1.86
CA ARG A 108 -6.01 7.71 1.44
C ARG A 108 -6.15 8.71 2.58
N GLY A 109 -5.42 9.81 2.48
CA GLY A 109 -5.51 10.89 3.46
C GLY A 109 -4.53 12.03 3.22
N SER A 110 -4.06 12.70 4.28
CA SER A 110 -3.11 13.82 4.13
C SER A 110 -1.65 13.39 4.33
N ARG A 111 -1.42 12.35 5.12
CA ARG A 111 -0.11 11.81 5.48
C ARG A 111 -0.27 10.30 5.59
N GLU A 112 0.28 9.57 4.64
CA GLU A 112 0.02 8.14 4.49
C GLU A 112 1.34 7.38 4.54
N GLU A 113 1.36 6.32 5.35
CA GLU A 113 2.36 5.27 5.27
C GLU A 113 1.64 3.96 4.92
N SER A 114 2.10 3.30 3.85
CA SER A 114 1.44 2.11 3.32
C SER A 114 2.46 1.02 3.01
N THR A 115 2.21 -0.17 3.55
CA THR A 115 2.97 -1.38 3.25
C THR A 115 2.05 -2.49 2.79
N THR A 116 2.25 -2.95 1.58
CA THR A 116 1.57 -4.13 1.00
C THR A 116 2.62 -5.21 0.74
N LYS A 117 2.33 -6.46 1.13
CA LYS A 117 3.22 -7.61 0.92
C LYS A 117 2.45 -8.89 0.61
N GLY A 118 2.89 -9.63 -0.41
CA GLY A 118 2.24 -10.85 -0.83
C GLY A 118 2.77 -11.48 -2.11
N SER A 119 2.00 -12.37 -2.72
CA SER A 119 2.39 -12.97 -4.01
C SER A 119 1.85 -12.21 -5.21
N ARG A 120 0.71 -11.55 -5.04
CA ARG A 120 0.06 -10.70 -6.05
C ARG A 120 -0.56 -9.51 -5.33
N GLU A 121 -0.08 -8.30 -5.56
CA GLU A 121 -0.65 -7.12 -4.92
C GLU A 121 -1.07 -6.07 -5.93
N ILE A 122 -2.12 -5.36 -5.52
CA ILE A 122 -2.56 -4.10 -6.10
C ILE A 122 -2.59 -3.11 -4.95
N SER A 123 -1.74 -2.09 -5.01
CA SER A 123 -1.60 -1.08 -3.95
C SER A 123 -1.87 0.30 -4.53
N THR A 124 -2.76 1.06 -3.88
CA THR A 124 -3.01 2.47 -4.22
C THR A 124 -2.86 3.34 -2.98
N THR A 125 -1.96 4.31 -3.04
CA THR A 125 -1.76 5.31 -1.98
C THR A 125 -2.06 6.68 -2.56
N LYS A 126 -2.77 7.53 -1.80
CA LYS A 126 -3.14 8.88 -2.26
C LYS A 126 -3.29 9.88 -1.12
N GLY A 127 -2.66 11.03 -1.25
CA GLY A 127 -2.63 12.05 -0.21
C GLY A 127 -1.78 13.27 -0.53
N SER A 128 -1.27 13.94 0.51
CA SER A 128 -0.37 15.10 0.32
C SER A 128 1.09 14.74 0.56
N ARG A 129 1.33 13.82 1.50
CA ARG A 129 2.63 13.20 1.78
C ARG A 129 2.42 11.70 1.87
N GLU A 130 3.16 10.94 1.09
CA GLU A 130 2.97 9.50 0.98
C GLU A 130 4.30 8.77 1.03
N GLU A 131 4.32 7.69 1.80
CA GLU A 131 5.35 6.66 1.76
C GLU A 131 4.67 5.34 1.43
N SER A 132 5.10 4.69 0.34
CA SER A 132 4.49 3.45 -0.13
C SER A 132 5.52 2.37 -0.42
N ILE A 133 5.27 1.19 0.13
CA ILE A 133 6.08 0.00 -0.09
C ILE A 133 5.18 -1.14 -0.57
N THR A 134 5.45 -1.68 -1.74
CA THR A 134 4.74 -2.82 -2.34
C THR A 134 5.75 -3.93 -2.64
N LYS A 135 5.55 -5.15 -2.12
CA LYS A 135 6.57 -6.22 -2.22
C LYS A 135 6.01 -7.62 -2.41
N GLY A 136 6.13 -8.13 -3.63
CA GLY A 136 5.68 -9.49 -3.92
C GLY A 136 6.16 -10.07 -5.25
N SER A 137 5.47 -11.06 -5.81
CA SER A 137 5.89 -11.66 -7.09
C SER A 137 5.32 -10.95 -8.32
N ARG A 138 4.17 -10.29 -8.19
CA ARG A 138 3.43 -9.63 -9.28
C ARG A 138 2.71 -8.42 -8.71
N GLU A 139 3.28 -7.24 -8.96
CA GLU A 139 2.85 -6.03 -8.27
C GLU A 139 2.31 -4.98 -9.24
N ILE A 140 1.23 -4.32 -8.83
CA ILE A 140 0.76 -3.08 -9.42
C ILE A 140 0.69 -2.06 -8.29
N SER A 141 1.53 -1.03 -8.35
CA SER A 141 1.57 0.03 -7.35
C SER A 141 1.27 1.39 -7.98
N THR A 142 0.42 2.17 -7.33
CA THR A 142 0.14 3.56 -7.69
C THR A 142 0.23 4.43 -6.46
N THR A 143 1.09 5.44 -6.51
CA THR A 143 1.26 6.47 -5.48
C THR A 143 0.90 7.83 -6.10
N LYS A 144 0.20 8.71 -5.36
CA LYS A 144 -0.26 10.00 -5.91
C LYS A 144 -0.56 11.06 -4.85
N GLY A 145 0.30 12.07 -4.76
CA GLY A 145 0.24 13.16 -3.81
C GLY A 145 1.07 14.38 -4.16
N SER A 146 1.49 15.14 -3.14
CA SER A 146 2.29 16.35 -3.33
C SER A 146 3.78 16.16 -3.05
N ARG A 147 4.11 15.09 -2.33
CA ARG A 147 5.43 14.57 -2.01
C ARG A 147 5.25 13.07 -1.83
N GLU A 148 5.87 12.25 -2.66
CA GLU A 148 5.80 10.80 -2.49
C GLU A 148 7.18 10.17 -2.50
N GLU A 149 7.29 9.11 -1.70
CA GLU A 149 8.35 8.11 -1.78
C GLU A 149 7.69 6.76 -2.05
N SER A 150 8.07 6.10 -3.15
CA SER A 150 7.48 4.83 -3.56
C SER A 150 8.54 3.77 -3.84
N ILE A 151 8.39 2.62 -3.21
CA ILE A 151 9.25 1.45 -3.41
C ILE A 151 8.40 0.26 -3.85
N THR A 152 8.59 -0.18 -5.08
CA THR A 152 8.01 -1.42 -5.60
C THR A 152 9.12 -2.46 -5.80
N LYS A 153 8.92 -3.70 -5.33
CA LYS A 153 9.90 -4.80 -5.49
C LYS A 153 9.21 -6.14 -5.75
N GLY A 154 9.75 -6.91 -6.68
CA GLY A 154 9.16 -8.18 -7.08
C GLY A 154 9.76 -8.83 -8.32
N SER A 155 9.01 -9.75 -8.93
CA SER A 155 9.47 -10.41 -10.17
C SER A 155 8.90 -9.77 -11.43
N ARG A 156 7.69 -9.19 -11.33
CA ARG A 156 7.04 -8.44 -12.39
C ARG A 156 6.32 -7.27 -11.73
N GLU A 157 6.67 -6.04 -12.06
CA GLU A 157 6.01 -4.87 -11.46
C GLU A 157 5.57 -3.87 -12.51
N ILE A 158 4.46 -3.21 -12.17
CA ILE A 158 4.00 -1.98 -12.79
C ILE A 158 3.91 -0.96 -11.67
N SER A 159 4.71 0.09 -11.76
CA SER A 159 4.76 1.16 -10.75
C SER A 159 4.43 2.50 -11.39
N THR A 160 3.60 3.30 -10.72
CA THR A 160 3.28 4.66 -11.13
C THR A 160 3.32 5.60 -9.92
N THR A 161 4.13 6.65 -10.01
CA THR A 161 4.30 7.66 -8.95
C THR A 161 4.02 9.04 -9.56
N LYS A 162 3.18 9.86 -8.92
CA LYS A 162 2.71 11.10 -9.55
C LYS A 162 2.32 12.22 -8.58
N GLY A 163 3.18 13.23 -8.53
CA GLY A 163 2.92 14.48 -7.85
C GLY A 163 3.95 15.53 -8.24
N PRO A 164 4.11 16.64 -7.53
CA PRO A 164 5.11 17.67 -7.81
C PRO A 164 6.54 17.30 -7.37
N ARG A 165 6.72 16.32 -6.47
CA ARG A 165 8.01 15.98 -5.86
C ARG A 165 8.06 14.50 -5.53
N GLU A 166 8.68 13.71 -6.39
CA GLU A 166 8.60 12.26 -6.29
C GLU A 166 9.97 11.60 -6.19
N GLU A 167 10.05 10.60 -5.33
CA GLU A 167 11.15 9.63 -5.30
C GLU A 167 10.57 8.23 -5.53
N SER A 168 11.11 7.53 -6.52
CA SER A 168 10.57 6.24 -6.95
C SER A 168 11.67 5.21 -7.18
N THR A 169 11.50 4.03 -6.59
CA THR A 169 12.35 2.87 -6.82
C THR A 169 11.51 1.66 -7.24
N THR A 170 11.80 1.11 -8.41
CA THR A 170 11.18 -0.12 -8.93
C THR A 170 12.27 -1.16 -9.16
N ARG A 171 12.12 -2.38 -8.61
CA ARG A 171 13.19 -3.39 -8.71
C ARG A 171 12.67 -4.82 -8.78
N GLY A 172 12.86 -5.41 -9.95
CA GLY A 172 12.54 -6.82 -10.18
C GLY A 172 13.11 -7.42 -11.45
N SER A 173 12.45 -8.44 -12.00
CA SER A 173 12.93 -9.08 -13.25
C SER A 173 12.33 -8.45 -14.51
N ARG A 174 11.12 -7.90 -14.44
CA ARG A 174 10.37 -7.33 -15.56
C ARG A 174 9.57 -6.13 -15.07
N GLU A 175 10.06 -4.94 -15.38
CA GLU A 175 9.56 -3.71 -14.77
C GLU A 175 8.98 -2.76 -15.80
N ILE A 176 7.84 -2.15 -15.45
CA ILE A 176 7.31 -0.96 -16.09
C ILE A 176 7.18 0.10 -15.01
N SER A 177 7.95 1.18 -15.11
CA SER A 177 7.93 2.27 -14.14
C SER A 177 7.57 3.58 -14.83
N THR A 178 6.69 4.37 -14.21
CA THR A 178 6.33 5.70 -14.67
C THR A 178 6.34 6.68 -13.51
N THR A 179 7.18 7.69 -13.60
CA THR A 179 7.32 8.75 -12.59
C THR A 179 7.02 10.09 -13.26
N ARG A 180 6.11 10.88 -12.68
CA ARG A 180 5.69 12.13 -13.29
C ARG A 180 5.46 13.24 -12.28
N GLY A 181 6.18 14.34 -12.49
CA GLY A 181 6.00 15.51 -11.66
C GLY A 181 6.79 16.73 -12.04
N SER A 182 7.25 17.49 -11.05
CA SER A 182 8.06 18.69 -11.28
C SER A 182 9.51 18.51 -10.85
N ARG A 183 9.77 17.62 -9.90
CA ARG A 183 11.07 17.32 -9.33
C ARG A 183 11.11 15.84 -8.99
N GLU A 184 11.73 15.06 -9.84
CA GLU A 184 11.64 13.60 -9.74
C GLU A 184 13.01 12.97 -9.62
N GLU A 185 13.10 11.96 -8.76
CA GLU A 185 14.19 11.00 -8.71
C GLU A 185 13.61 9.60 -8.96
N SER A 186 14.17 8.89 -9.92
CA SER A 186 13.66 7.59 -10.34
C SER A 186 14.79 6.58 -10.53
N THR A 187 14.65 5.42 -9.89
CA THR A 187 15.54 4.28 -10.08
C THR A 187 14.73 3.06 -10.52
N THR A 188 15.06 2.51 -11.68
CA THR A 188 14.50 1.26 -12.19
C THR A 188 15.65 0.24 -12.35
N ARG A 189 15.53 -0.96 -11.77
CA ARG A 189 16.56 -2.00 -11.88
C ARG A 189 16.01 -3.41 -12.05
N GLY A 190 16.49 -4.11 -13.08
CA GLY A 190 15.92 -5.38 -13.46
C GLY A 190 16.44 -6.00 -14.75
N SER A 191 15.94 -7.17 -15.12
CA SER A 191 16.44 -7.85 -16.33
C SER A 191 15.86 -7.23 -17.61
N ARG A 192 14.57 -6.90 -17.60
CA ARG A 192 13.84 -6.26 -18.70
C ARG A 192 13.05 -5.08 -18.18
N GLU A 193 13.27 -3.89 -18.72
CA GLU A 193 12.72 -2.66 -18.13
C GLU A 193 12.16 -1.70 -19.17
N ILE A 194 11.05 -1.06 -18.83
CA ILE A 194 10.55 0.14 -19.47
C ILE A 194 10.41 1.20 -18.38
N SER A 195 11.13 2.31 -18.51
CA SER A 195 11.08 3.41 -17.56
C SER A 195 10.71 4.71 -18.26
N THR A 196 9.78 5.45 -17.70
CA THR A 196 9.36 6.76 -18.19
C THR A 196 9.36 7.77 -17.06
N THR A 197 10.21 8.79 -17.16
CA THR A 197 10.31 9.87 -16.18
C THR A 197 10.00 11.20 -16.85
N ARG A 198 9.06 11.98 -16.30
CA ARG A 198 8.63 13.24 -16.92
C ARG A 198 8.38 14.34 -15.90
N GLY A 199 9.08 15.45 -16.07
CA GLY A 199 8.82 16.64 -15.28
C GLY A 199 9.70 17.83 -15.63
N SER A 200 9.93 18.74 -14.67
CA SER A 200 10.74 19.93 -14.94
C SER A 200 12.21 19.72 -14.61
N ARG A 201 12.51 18.92 -13.57
CA ARG A 201 13.86 18.64 -13.08
C ARG A 201 13.92 17.17 -12.68
N GLU A 202 14.66 16.38 -13.44
CA GLU A 202 14.60 14.93 -13.37
C GLU A 202 15.98 14.32 -13.19
N GLU A 203 16.10 13.36 -12.29
CA GLU A 203 17.20 12.41 -12.21
C GLU A 203 16.65 10.99 -12.40
N SER A 204 17.22 10.26 -13.35
CA SER A 204 16.76 8.90 -13.66
C SER A 204 17.93 7.95 -13.83
N THR A 205 17.83 6.80 -13.17
CA THR A 205 18.75 5.67 -13.35
C THR A 205 17.97 4.44 -13.78
N THR A 206 18.32 3.88 -14.94
CA THR A 206 17.79 2.60 -15.43
C THR A 206 18.94 1.62 -15.58
N LYS A 207 18.78 0.39 -15.05
CA LYS A 207 19.82 -0.63 -15.12
C LYS A 207 19.22 -2.00 -15.41
N GLY A 208 19.38 -2.44 -16.65
CA GLY A 208 19.05 -3.80 -17.04
C GLY A 208 19.84 -4.43 -18.18
N SER A 209 19.50 -5.68 -18.48
CA SER A 209 20.05 -6.38 -19.65
C SER A 209 19.34 -5.96 -20.95
N ARG A 210 18.06 -5.59 -20.84
CA ARG A 210 17.21 -5.05 -21.90
C ARG A 210 16.40 -3.91 -21.31
N GLU A 211 16.59 -2.70 -21.80
CA GLU A 211 15.98 -1.51 -21.22
C GLU A 211 15.52 -0.55 -22.31
N ILE A 212 14.38 0.08 -22.07
CA ILE A 212 13.88 1.25 -22.78
C ILE A 212 13.66 2.31 -21.70
N SER A 213 14.38 3.42 -21.80
CA SER A 213 14.24 4.53 -20.86
C SER A 213 13.93 5.80 -21.62
N THR A 214 12.93 6.53 -21.14
CA THR A 214 12.52 7.83 -21.69
C THR A 214 12.44 8.85 -20.58
N THR A 215 13.33 9.83 -20.60
CA THR A 215 13.30 10.97 -19.68
C THR A 215 12.93 12.20 -20.48
N LYS A 216 12.03 13.03 -19.95
CA LYS A 216 11.64 14.29 -20.58
C LYS A 216 11.46 15.40 -19.55
N GLY A 217 12.38 16.34 -19.53
CA GLY A 217 12.23 17.56 -18.74
C GLY A 217 13.01 18.78 -19.22
N SER A 218 12.80 19.91 -18.54
CA SER A 218 13.55 21.15 -18.84
C SER A 218 15.00 21.09 -18.36
N ARG A 219 15.26 20.24 -17.36
CA ARG A 219 16.58 19.87 -16.83
C ARG A 219 16.54 18.38 -16.51
N GLU A 220 17.39 17.59 -17.15
CA GLU A 220 17.38 16.13 -17.01
C GLU A 220 18.80 15.56 -16.90
N GLU A 221 18.97 14.64 -15.96
CA GLU A 221 20.12 13.74 -15.88
C GLU A 221 19.61 12.30 -15.97
N SER A 222 20.18 11.52 -16.89
CA SER A 222 19.72 10.16 -17.17
C SER A 222 20.90 9.21 -17.33
N ILE A 223 20.97 8.19 -16.48
CA ILE A 223 21.99 7.15 -16.50
C ILE A 223 21.33 5.84 -16.91
N THR A 224 21.76 5.30 -18.05
CA THR A 224 21.29 4.00 -18.54
C THR A 224 22.48 3.03 -18.59
N LYS A 225 22.44 1.95 -17.79
CA LYS A 225 23.55 0.98 -17.67
C LYS A 225 23.15 -0.40 -18.18
N ARG A 226 23.58 -0.72 -19.41
CA ARG A 226 23.44 -2.05 -20.00
C ARG A 226 24.48 -3.03 -19.46
N ASN A 227 24.06 -4.04 -18.72
CA ASN A 227 24.94 -5.18 -18.39
C ASN A 227 25.15 -6.05 -19.64
N LYS A 228 26.28 -5.88 -20.35
CA LYS A 228 26.69 -6.81 -21.42
C LYS A 228 27.06 -8.15 -20.78
N HIS A 229 26.24 -9.18 -20.95
CA HIS A 229 26.72 -10.56 -20.80
C HIS A 229 27.72 -10.83 -21.94
N HIS A 230 29.01 -10.89 -21.60
CA HIS A 230 29.98 -11.60 -22.43
C HIS A 230 29.58 -13.07 -22.42
N GLN A 231 29.00 -13.55 -23.52
CA GLN A 231 29.08 -14.97 -23.83
C GLN A 231 30.46 -15.17 -24.44
N GLY A 232 31.39 -15.65 -23.61
CA GLY A 232 32.64 -16.20 -24.12
C GLY A 232 32.30 -17.39 -25.01
N ILE A 233 32.82 -17.37 -26.23
CA ILE A 233 32.96 -18.53 -27.11
C ILE A 233 34.30 -19.17 -26.76
#